data_AF-A0A351V6Y3-F1
#
_entry.id   AF-A0A351V6Y3-F1
#
_cell.length_a   1.000
_cell.length_b   1.000
_cell.length_c   1.000
_cell.angle_alpha   90.00
_cell.angle_beta   90.00
_cell.angle_gamma   90.00
#
_symmetry.space_group_name_H-M   'P 1'
#
loop_
_entity.id
_entity.type
_entity.pdbx_description
1 polymer ?
#
loop_
_entity_poly.entity_id
_entity_poly.type
_entity_poly.pdbx_seq_one_letter_code
_entity_poly.pdbx_strand_id
1 'polypeptide(L)'
;MGQYGEVFFIPAFDEDYNRLILLFADSEGKILYKTEQLETNSTERGKMVQPNQSISAVSFQDLNGDGLMDIVLITSCVNEEGSYAGKMYKVGDVLFQSKEGTGFYRDYRISDKINRFSMNKSIELIVSFVRDGNSTEFLYTASTLDELQADGLRIISEQCYFRNFEKLGRLQVVPGVYSIADYDVFMIYLVNEQGNIVWSLQPMGEYDNLYALKGINCRDIDGDGLKDIVVLARYSYEGSGHELIVKSDYSIYYQRTGGFSADTEIKGSYPVNDEDTMEELVEKARAYWGWKSEK
;
A
#
# COMPACT_ATOMS: atom_id res chain seq x y z
N MET A 1 11.85 -5.38 29.93
CA MET A 1 10.95 -4.66 30.85
C MET A 1 10.28 -5.54 31.91
N GLY A 2 10.32 -6.88 31.80
CA GLY A 2 9.65 -7.78 32.75
C GLY A 2 10.12 -7.76 34.22
N GLN A 3 11.15 -6.98 34.58
CA GLN A 3 11.61 -6.79 35.96
C GLN A 3 11.06 -5.52 36.65
N TYR A 4 10.40 -4.62 35.90
CA TYR A 4 10.02 -3.28 36.39
C TYR A 4 8.54 -3.12 36.77
N GLY A 5 7.76 -4.21 36.79
CA GLY A 5 6.31 -4.11 37.02
C GLY A 5 5.57 -3.49 35.82
N GLU A 6 4.54 -2.71 36.09
CA GLU A 6 3.78 -2.00 35.05
C GLU A 6 4.63 -0.88 34.42
N VAL A 7 4.70 -0.86 33.08
CA VAL A 7 5.47 0.12 32.31
C VAL A 7 4.53 0.83 31.34
N PHE A 8 4.57 2.16 31.36
CA PHE A 8 3.76 3.02 30.50
C PHE A 8 4.48 3.28 29.18
N PHE A 9 3.80 3.01 28.06
CA PHE A 9 4.22 3.40 26.73
C PHE A 9 3.70 4.81 26.42
N ILE A 10 4.62 5.76 26.20
CA ILE A 10 4.31 7.18 26.02
C ILE A 10 4.92 7.63 24.68
N PRO A 11 4.14 7.65 23.59
CA PRO A 11 4.56 8.27 22.35
C PRO A 11 4.41 9.80 22.44
N ALA A 12 5.38 10.54 21.90
CA ALA A 12 5.30 11.99 21.82
C ALA A 12 5.89 12.51 20.50
N PHE A 13 5.21 13.48 19.89
CA PHE A 13 5.73 14.19 18.73
C PHE A 13 6.40 15.49 19.17
N ASP A 14 7.52 15.78 18.53
CA ASP A 14 8.14 17.10 18.55
C ASP A 14 7.36 18.07 17.65
N GLU A 15 7.00 19.25 18.16
CA GLU A 15 6.15 20.22 17.46
C GLU A 15 6.89 20.98 16.33
N ASP A 16 8.22 21.08 16.40
CA ASP A 16 9.02 21.86 15.45
C ASP A 16 9.43 21.03 14.22
N TYR A 17 9.72 19.75 14.43
CA TYR A 17 10.28 18.84 13.43
C TYR A 17 9.40 17.63 13.14
N ASN A 18 8.24 17.49 13.79
CA ASN A 18 7.31 16.38 13.61
C ASN A 18 7.99 15.01 13.82
N ARG A 19 9.00 14.93 14.69
CA ARG A 19 9.72 13.68 14.98
C ARG A 19 9.03 12.95 16.12
N LEU A 20 8.90 11.63 15.99
CA LEU A 20 8.29 10.79 17.03
C LEU A 20 9.37 10.27 18.00
N ILE A 21 9.14 10.41 19.30
CA ILE A 21 9.91 9.72 20.34
C ILE A 21 8.99 8.75 21.08
N LEU A 22 9.52 7.56 21.37
CA LEU A 22 8.87 6.58 22.24
C LEU A 22 9.56 6.62 23.60
N LEU A 23 8.79 6.87 24.65
CA LEU A 23 9.22 6.90 26.03
C LEU A 23 8.57 5.73 26.78
N PHE A 24 9.33 5.12 27.68
CA PHE A 24 8.83 4.07 28.56
C PHE A 24 9.12 4.47 30.00
N ALA A 25 8.07 4.57 30.80
CA ALA A 25 8.15 5.04 32.18
C ALA A 25 7.61 4.01 33.18
N ASP A 26 8.16 4.00 34.39
CA ASP A 26 7.52 3.29 35.51
C ASP A 26 6.31 4.05 36.05
N SER A 27 5.64 3.48 37.05
CA SER A 27 4.47 4.07 37.71
C SER A 27 4.74 5.38 38.46
N GLU A 28 6.01 5.70 38.73
CA GLU A 28 6.42 6.99 39.33
C GLU A 28 6.78 8.03 38.26
N GLY A 29 6.68 7.68 36.98
CA GLY A 29 6.98 8.56 35.84
C GLY A 29 8.47 8.65 35.52
N LYS A 30 9.32 7.80 36.12
CA LYS A 30 10.75 7.76 35.78
C LYS A 30 10.91 7.06 34.43
N ILE A 31 11.58 7.74 33.51
CA ILE A 31 11.89 7.19 32.20
C ILE A 31 12.90 6.05 32.34
N LEU A 32 12.46 4.84 32.01
CA LEU A 32 13.24 3.61 31.99
C LEU A 32 14.01 3.46 30.67
N TYR A 33 13.37 3.81 29.55
CA TYR A 33 13.94 3.72 28.21
C TYR A 33 13.33 4.78 27.29
N LYS A 34 14.09 5.21 26.29
CA LYS A 34 13.60 6.10 25.23
C LYS A 34 14.27 5.76 23.89
N THR A 35 13.53 5.94 22.81
CA THR A 35 14.09 5.80 21.46
C THR A 35 13.40 6.73 20.47
N GLU A 36 14.20 7.32 19.58
CA GLU A 36 13.75 8.05 18.38
C GLU A 36 14.21 7.33 17.09
N GLN A 37 14.84 6.15 17.23
CA GLN A 37 15.38 5.36 16.12
C GLN A 37 14.24 4.61 15.41
N LEU A 38 13.40 5.37 14.73
CA LEU A 38 12.20 4.91 14.05
C LEU A 38 12.32 5.15 12.55
N GLU A 39 11.75 4.25 11.74
CA GLU A 39 11.72 4.41 10.28
C GLU A 39 11.00 5.71 9.88
N THR A 40 9.90 6.04 10.56
CA THR A 40 9.14 7.28 10.34
C THR A 40 10.01 8.54 10.42
N ASN A 41 10.97 8.57 11.35
CA ASN A 41 11.91 9.67 11.55
C ASN A 41 13.06 9.72 10.52
N SER A 42 13.08 8.79 9.59
CA SER A 42 14.09 8.63 8.52
C SER A 42 13.46 8.62 7.12
N THR A 43 12.17 8.98 7.02
CA THR A 43 11.43 8.99 5.76
C THR A 43 12.04 10.00 4.78
N GLU A 44 12.25 11.24 5.24
CA GLU A 44 12.93 12.29 4.49
C GLU A 44 14.41 12.33 4.89
N ARG A 45 15.22 11.51 4.22
CA ARG A 45 16.65 11.35 4.55
C ARG A 45 17.41 12.68 4.45
N GLY A 46 18.11 13.02 5.53
CA GLY A 46 18.92 14.23 5.61
C GLY A 46 18.16 15.50 6.03
N LYS A 47 16.85 15.41 6.29
CA LYS A 47 16.05 16.51 6.83
C LYS A 47 15.74 16.31 8.32
N MET A 48 15.74 17.40 9.08
CA MET A 48 15.32 17.37 10.49
C MET A 48 13.81 17.21 10.61
N VAL A 49 13.07 18.05 9.89
CA VAL A 49 11.60 17.95 9.75
C VAL A 49 11.25 16.66 9.03
N GLN A 50 10.30 15.91 9.57
CA GLN A 50 9.79 14.67 9.01
C GLN A 50 8.28 14.81 8.69
N PRO A 51 7.74 14.02 7.77
CA PRO A 51 6.35 14.15 7.32
C PRO A 51 5.33 13.57 8.32
N ASN A 52 5.74 13.19 9.53
CA ASN A 52 4.91 12.44 10.45
C ASN A 52 3.78 13.32 11.01
N GLN A 53 2.58 12.78 11.12
CA GLN A 53 1.40 13.50 11.59
C GLN A 53 0.82 12.87 12.85
N SER A 54 0.74 11.54 12.89
CA SER A 54 0.14 10.82 14.00
C SER A 54 0.57 9.36 14.02
N ILE A 55 0.29 8.68 15.14
CA ILE A 55 0.35 7.22 15.21
C ILE A 55 -1.00 6.68 14.72
N SER A 56 -0.97 5.85 13.68
CA SER A 56 -2.16 5.19 13.15
C SER A 56 -2.51 3.95 13.95
N ALA A 57 -1.51 3.14 14.31
CA ALA A 57 -1.70 1.91 15.06
C ALA A 57 -0.44 1.53 15.86
N VAL A 58 -0.66 0.86 17.00
CA VAL A 58 0.40 0.26 17.81
C VAL A 58 -0.07 -1.09 18.35
N SER A 59 0.82 -2.08 18.37
CA SER A 59 0.56 -3.39 18.97
C SER A 59 1.78 -3.91 19.71
N PHE A 60 1.54 -4.68 20.77
CA PHE A 60 2.56 -5.30 21.61
C PHE A 60 2.38 -6.81 21.59
N GLN A 61 3.35 -7.52 21.03
CA GLN A 61 3.28 -8.97 20.87
C GLN A 61 4.66 -9.55 20.62
N ASP A 62 4.87 -10.81 20.99
CA ASP A 62 6.08 -11.55 20.69
C ASP A 62 6.08 -11.97 19.21
N LEU A 63 6.94 -11.35 18.39
CA LEU A 63 7.02 -11.62 16.96
C LEU A 63 8.14 -12.61 16.62
N ASN A 64 9.19 -12.67 17.44
CA ASN A 64 10.37 -13.49 17.19
C ASN A 64 10.41 -14.80 18.01
N GLY A 65 9.43 -15.01 18.89
CA GLY A 65 9.27 -16.20 19.72
C GLY A 65 10.24 -16.26 20.91
N ASP A 66 10.81 -15.14 21.34
CA ASP A 66 11.75 -15.10 22.47
C ASP A 66 11.09 -14.88 23.83
N GLY A 67 9.76 -14.77 23.86
CA GLY A 67 8.95 -14.56 25.06
C GLY A 67 8.94 -13.10 25.55
N LEU A 68 9.55 -12.18 24.81
CA LEU A 68 9.51 -10.75 25.10
C LEU A 68 8.52 -10.06 24.15
N MET A 69 7.89 -8.98 24.65
CA MET A 69 6.94 -8.23 23.82
C MET A 69 7.69 -7.27 22.91
N ASP A 70 7.51 -7.44 21.60
CA ASP A 70 7.96 -6.52 20.57
C ASP A 70 6.88 -5.48 20.28
N ILE A 71 7.25 -4.42 19.57
CA ILE A 71 6.33 -3.33 19.21
C ILE A 71 6.19 -3.29 17.70
N VAL A 72 4.94 -3.35 17.23
CA VAL A 72 4.59 -2.99 15.86
C VAL A 72 4.00 -1.59 15.88
N LEU A 73 4.52 -0.70 15.04
CA LEU A 73 4.11 0.69 14.97
C LEU A 73 3.75 1.05 13.53
N ILE A 74 2.61 1.70 13.32
CA ILE A 74 2.27 2.35 12.05
C ILE A 74 2.03 3.82 12.32
N THR A 75 2.69 4.67 11.54
CA THR A 75 2.56 6.13 11.59
C THR A 75 1.95 6.64 10.31
N SER A 76 1.11 7.67 10.43
CA SER A 76 0.56 8.40 9.30
C SER A 76 1.48 9.56 8.97
N CYS A 77 1.86 9.67 7.70
CA CYS A 77 2.73 10.71 7.17
C CYS A 77 2.04 11.47 6.04
N VAL A 78 2.37 12.76 5.89
CA VAL A 78 1.90 13.62 4.81
C VAL A 78 3.09 14.43 4.30
N ASN A 79 3.38 14.31 3.01
CA ASN A 79 4.41 15.14 2.39
C ASN A 79 3.87 16.57 2.18
N GLU A 80 4.70 17.58 2.46
CA GLU A 80 4.36 18.98 2.18
C GLU A 80 4.52 19.31 0.69
N GLU A 81 5.46 18.64 0.01
CA GLU A 81 5.84 18.91 -1.37
C GLU A 81 5.93 17.63 -2.23
N GLY A 82 5.96 17.80 -3.55
CA GLY A 82 6.09 16.69 -4.52
C GLY A 82 4.76 16.15 -5.05
N SER A 83 4.84 15.11 -5.89
CA SER A 83 3.66 14.49 -6.55
C SER A 83 2.70 13.79 -5.58
N TYR A 84 3.13 13.57 -4.33
CA TYR A 84 2.34 13.01 -3.24
C TYR A 84 2.04 14.03 -2.13
N ALA A 85 2.21 15.33 -2.40
CA ALA A 85 1.93 16.39 -1.44
C ALA A 85 0.47 16.35 -0.97
N GLY A 86 0.25 16.56 0.34
CA GLY A 86 -1.06 16.59 0.96
C GLY A 86 -1.80 15.24 1.03
N LYS A 87 -1.20 14.15 0.51
CA LYS A 87 -1.77 12.81 0.60
C LYS A 87 -1.19 12.07 1.81
N MET A 88 -2.09 11.49 2.60
CA MET A 88 -1.69 10.64 3.72
C MET A 88 -1.19 9.29 3.20
N TYR A 89 -0.08 8.82 3.76
CA TYR A 89 0.43 7.47 3.58
C TYR A 89 0.89 6.91 4.93
N LYS A 90 1.10 5.59 5.00
CA LYS A 90 1.53 4.90 6.22
C LYS A 90 3.03 4.60 6.17
N VAL A 91 3.67 4.62 7.33
CA VAL A 91 5.04 4.10 7.54
C VAL A 91 5.01 3.15 8.73
N GLY A 92 5.32 1.88 8.46
CA GLY A 92 5.39 0.80 9.44
C GLY A 92 6.79 0.63 10.01
N ASP A 93 6.87 0.15 11.25
CA ASP A 93 8.11 -0.21 11.90
C ASP A 93 7.91 -1.34 12.92
N VAL A 94 8.98 -2.08 13.20
CA VAL A 94 9.00 -3.14 14.22
C VAL A 94 10.22 -2.98 15.11
N LEU A 95 9.97 -2.89 16.41
CA LEU A 95 10.99 -2.76 17.44
C LEU A 95 11.01 -4.01 18.30
N PHE A 96 12.10 -4.76 18.23
CA PHE A 96 12.26 -5.97 19.01
C PHE A 96 12.81 -5.64 20.39
N GLN A 97 12.24 -6.25 21.44
CA GLN A 97 12.79 -6.08 22.77
C GLN A 97 14.16 -6.77 22.87
N SER A 98 15.16 -6.07 23.42
CA SER A 98 16.46 -6.67 23.66
C SER A 98 16.36 -7.78 24.70
N LYS A 99 17.12 -8.86 24.52
CA LYS A 99 17.23 -9.97 25.49
C LYS A 99 17.74 -9.54 26.86
N GLU A 100 18.47 -8.43 26.92
CA GLU A 100 18.88 -7.81 28.19
C GLU A 100 17.70 -7.16 28.93
N GLY A 101 16.55 -7.01 28.27
CA GLY A 101 15.32 -6.47 28.82
C GLY A 101 15.35 -4.97 29.09
N THR A 102 16.41 -4.28 28.67
CA THR A 102 16.70 -2.86 28.98
C THR A 102 16.28 -1.87 27.89
N GLY A 103 15.85 -2.35 26.72
CA GLY A 103 15.47 -1.48 25.60
C GLY A 103 14.98 -2.24 24.38
N PHE A 104 14.91 -1.54 23.26
CA PHE A 104 14.47 -2.06 21.97
C PHE A 104 15.51 -1.82 20.89
N TYR A 105 15.46 -2.63 19.83
CA TYR A 105 16.25 -2.41 18.63
C TYR A 105 15.39 -2.57 17.38
N ARG A 106 15.79 -1.90 16.30
CA ARG A 106 15.13 -1.95 15.00
C ARG A 106 15.96 -2.75 14.02
N ASP A 107 15.34 -3.67 13.28
CA ASP A 107 15.96 -4.25 12.09
C ASP A 107 15.48 -3.49 10.85
N TYR A 108 16.34 -2.62 10.32
CA TYR A 108 15.99 -1.77 9.18
C TYR A 108 15.61 -2.56 7.92
N ARG A 109 16.02 -3.84 7.81
CA ARG A 109 15.66 -4.69 6.66
C ARG A 109 14.19 -5.09 6.71
N ILE A 110 13.65 -5.25 7.91
CA ILE A 110 12.22 -5.50 8.12
C ILE A 110 11.45 -4.23 7.81
N SER A 111 11.86 -3.08 8.37
CA SER A 111 11.24 -1.78 8.06
C SER A 111 11.25 -1.49 6.54
N ASP A 112 12.36 -1.78 5.85
CA ASP A 112 12.45 -1.61 4.40
C ASP A 112 11.43 -2.49 3.66
N LYS A 113 11.35 -3.78 3.98
CA LYS A 113 10.43 -4.71 3.31
C LYS A 113 8.96 -4.38 3.56
N ILE A 114 8.56 -4.10 4.81
CA ILE A 114 7.16 -3.79 5.12
C ILE A 114 6.66 -2.54 4.41
N ASN A 115 7.52 -1.51 4.29
CA ASN A 115 7.16 -0.26 3.65
C ASN A 115 7.25 -0.34 2.12
N ARG A 116 8.28 -1.03 1.58
CA ARG A 116 8.47 -1.14 0.13
C ARG A 116 7.40 -1.99 -0.56
N PHE A 117 6.91 -3.03 0.11
CA PHE A 117 5.96 -3.98 -0.46
C PHE A 117 4.53 -3.82 0.09
N SER A 118 4.22 -2.65 0.65
CA SER A 118 2.88 -2.26 1.11
C SER A 118 2.29 -3.18 2.18
N MET A 119 3.12 -3.80 3.02
CA MET A 119 2.67 -4.60 4.18
C MET A 119 2.42 -3.71 5.41
N ASN A 120 2.77 -2.43 5.34
CA ASN A 120 2.54 -1.40 6.36
C ASN A 120 1.08 -0.88 6.42
N LYS A 121 0.14 -1.50 5.71
CA LYS A 121 -1.27 -1.10 5.70
C LYS A 121 -1.99 -1.40 7.01
N SER A 122 -1.60 -2.48 7.69
CA SER A 122 -2.19 -2.91 8.95
C SER A 122 -1.19 -3.61 9.85
N ILE A 123 -1.53 -3.73 11.14
CA ILE A 123 -0.71 -4.47 12.10
C ILE A 123 -0.65 -5.94 11.67
N GLU A 124 -1.78 -6.52 11.29
CA GLU A 124 -1.93 -7.94 10.94
C GLU A 124 -1.06 -8.33 9.75
N LEU A 125 -0.93 -7.46 8.74
CA LEU A 125 -0.03 -7.68 7.62
C LEU A 125 1.44 -7.67 8.05
N ILE A 126 1.84 -6.71 8.89
CA ILE A 126 3.20 -6.69 9.45
C ILE A 126 3.45 -7.94 10.30
N VAL A 127 2.49 -8.38 11.12
CA VAL A 127 2.61 -9.62 11.90
C VAL A 127 2.79 -10.81 10.98
N SER A 128 1.94 -10.94 9.96
CA SER A 128 1.99 -12.06 9.03
C SER A 128 3.34 -12.15 8.32
N PHE A 129 3.95 -11.01 8.03
CA PHE A 129 5.29 -10.95 7.47
C PHE A 129 6.38 -11.31 8.48
N VAL A 130 6.40 -10.64 9.63
CA VAL A 130 7.52 -10.76 10.57
C VAL A 130 7.49 -12.07 11.33
N ARG A 131 6.32 -12.51 11.78
CA ARG A 131 6.14 -13.73 12.57
C ARG A 131 5.95 -14.96 11.69
N ASP A 132 5.07 -14.86 10.69
CA ASP A 132 4.63 -16.02 9.92
C ASP A 132 5.42 -16.19 8.60
N GLY A 133 6.21 -15.18 8.20
CA GLY A 133 7.03 -15.20 6.98
C GLY A 133 6.27 -14.95 5.69
N ASN A 134 4.97 -14.62 5.74
CA ASN A 134 4.16 -14.35 4.56
C ASN A 134 4.51 -12.99 3.96
N SER A 135 4.71 -12.90 2.65
CA SER A 135 5.18 -11.67 2.02
C SER A 135 4.42 -11.37 0.75
N THR A 136 4.17 -10.08 0.52
CA THR A 136 3.67 -9.56 -0.76
C THR A 136 4.81 -9.26 -1.75
N GLU A 137 6.07 -9.42 -1.36
CA GLU A 137 7.27 -9.10 -2.16
C GLU A 137 7.22 -9.71 -3.57
N PHE A 138 6.81 -10.98 -3.68
CA PHE A 138 6.73 -11.68 -4.96
C PHE A 138 5.78 -11.01 -5.97
N LEU A 139 4.74 -10.30 -5.50
CA LEU A 139 3.82 -9.53 -6.34
C LEU A 139 4.54 -8.40 -7.11
N TYR A 140 5.69 -7.97 -6.63
CA TYR A 140 6.48 -6.88 -7.20
C TYR A 140 7.76 -7.37 -7.88
N THR A 141 8.25 -8.57 -7.54
CA THR A 141 9.54 -9.08 -8.00
C THR A 141 9.46 -10.26 -8.96
N ALA A 142 8.33 -10.96 -9.03
CA ALA A 142 8.15 -12.06 -9.97
C ALA A 142 8.36 -11.60 -11.42
N SER A 143 8.97 -12.47 -12.22
CA SER A 143 9.32 -12.22 -13.62
C SER A 143 8.37 -12.94 -14.59
N THR A 144 7.65 -13.95 -14.11
CA THR A 144 6.72 -14.75 -14.92
C THR A 144 5.38 -14.96 -14.22
N LEU A 145 4.35 -15.25 -15.01
CA LEU A 145 3.03 -15.58 -14.49
C LEU A 145 3.05 -16.89 -13.66
N ASP A 146 3.88 -17.86 -14.05
CA ASP A 146 4.02 -19.12 -13.34
C ASP A 146 4.58 -18.92 -11.93
N GLU A 147 5.58 -18.04 -11.76
CA GLU A 147 6.12 -17.66 -10.44
C GLU A 147 5.03 -17.04 -9.57
N LEU A 148 4.24 -16.09 -10.10
CA LEU A 148 3.14 -15.48 -9.35
C LEU A 148 2.12 -16.52 -8.87
N GLN A 149 1.74 -17.45 -9.73
CA GLN A 149 0.77 -18.49 -9.37
C GLN A 149 1.34 -19.50 -8.38
N ALA A 150 2.62 -19.87 -8.52
CA ALA A 150 3.31 -20.77 -7.60
C ALA A 150 3.39 -20.18 -6.19
N ASP A 151 3.56 -18.86 -6.08
CA ASP A 151 3.60 -18.12 -4.82
C ASP A 151 2.20 -17.70 -4.30
N GLY A 152 1.13 -18.15 -4.98
CA GLY A 152 -0.23 -18.09 -4.45
C GLY A 152 -1.13 -17.01 -5.03
N LEU A 153 -0.73 -16.30 -6.09
CA LEU A 153 -1.61 -15.37 -6.80
C LEU A 153 -2.77 -16.14 -7.46
N ARG A 154 -4.00 -15.77 -7.12
CA ARG A 154 -5.22 -16.30 -7.75
C ARG A 154 -5.65 -15.37 -8.88
N ILE A 155 -5.62 -15.86 -10.11
CA ILE A 155 -6.01 -15.10 -11.29
C ILE A 155 -7.55 -14.95 -11.37
N ILE A 156 -8.02 -13.74 -11.66
CA ILE A 156 -9.44 -13.48 -11.99
C ILE A 156 -9.64 -13.76 -13.48
N SER A 157 -9.85 -15.03 -13.80
CA SER A 157 -9.85 -15.56 -15.17
C SER A 157 -10.91 -14.91 -16.09
N GLU A 158 -12.03 -14.46 -15.52
CA GLU A 158 -13.17 -13.86 -16.21
C GLU A 158 -12.82 -12.49 -16.82
N GLN A 159 -11.79 -11.84 -16.29
CA GLN A 159 -11.29 -10.53 -16.76
C GLN A 159 -9.94 -10.66 -17.48
N CYS A 160 -9.49 -11.89 -17.77
CA CYS A 160 -8.25 -12.14 -18.50
C CYS A 160 -8.48 -12.13 -20.01
N TYR A 161 -7.77 -11.28 -20.73
CA TYR A 161 -7.87 -11.22 -22.19
C TYR A 161 -6.62 -10.63 -22.85
N PHE A 162 -6.40 -10.98 -24.11
CA PHE A 162 -5.32 -10.38 -24.91
C PHE A 162 -5.75 -9.03 -25.49
N ARG A 163 -4.80 -8.09 -25.51
CA ARG A 163 -4.91 -6.81 -26.21
C ARG A 163 -3.61 -6.48 -26.93
N ASN A 164 -3.76 -5.78 -28.05
CA ASN A 164 -2.64 -5.16 -28.76
C ASN A 164 -2.50 -3.73 -28.26
N PHE A 165 -1.37 -3.44 -27.63
CA PHE A 165 -0.94 -2.13 -27.18
C PHE A 165 0.06 -1.57 -28.19
N GLU A 166 -0.17 -0.34 -28.65
CA GLU A 166 0.50 0.24 -29.82
C GLU A 166 2.03 0.26 -29.70
N LYS A 167 2.55 0.55 -28.50
CA LYS A 167 4.00 0.58 -28.23
C LYS A 167 4.57 -0.72 -27.66
N LEU A 168 3.73 -1.61 -27.13
CA LEU A 168 4.16 -2.77 -26.33
C LEU A 168 3.80 -4.12 -26.99
N GLY A 169 3.08 -4.10 -28.10
CA GLY A 169 2.66 -5.30 -28.82
C GLY A 169 1.48 -6.01 -28.15
N ARG A 170 1.36 -7.31 -28.41
CA ARG A 170 0.27 -8.14 -27.89
C ARG A 170 0.61 -8.62 -26.48
N LEU A 171 -0.21 -8.23 -25.51
CA LEU A 171 -0.07 -8.61 -24.11
C LEU A 171 -1.39 -9.16 -23.58
N GLN A 172 -1.31 -10.09 -22.64
CA GLN A 172 -2.43 -10.54 -21.84
C GLN A 172 -2.58 -9.63 -20.63
N VAL A 173 -3.78 -9.11 -20.41
CA VAL A 173 -4.14 -8.43 -19.16
C VAL A 173 -4.55 -9.51 -18.16
N VAL A 174 -3.84 -9.58 -17.03
CA VAL A 174 -3.99 -10.63 -16.02
C VAL A 174 -4.23 -10.01 -14.63
N PRO A 175 -5.49 -9.73 -14.27
CA PRO A 175 -5.85 -9.39 -12.89
C PRO A 175 -5.67 -10.59 -11.96
N GLY A 176 -5.14 -10.36 -10.76
CA GLY A 176 -4.99 -11.39 -9.74
C GLY A 176 -5.09 -10.84 -8.32
N VAL A 177 -5.46 -11.73 -7.41
CA VAL A 177 -5.61 -11.45 -5.97
C VAL A 177 -4.75 -12.41 -5.18
N TYR A 178 -4.00 -11.88 -4.22
CA TYR A 178 -3.29 -12.65 -3.21
C TYR A 178 -3.90 -12.38 -1.84
N SER A 179 -4.28 -13.43 -1.14
CA SER A 179 -4.89 -13.35 0.19
C SER A 179 -3.82 -13.57 1.25
N ILE A 180 -3.61 -12.59 2.14
CA ILE A 180 -2.63 -12.63 3.22
C ILE A 180 -3.25 -12.04 4.49
N ALA A 181 -3.19 -12.79 5.60
CA ALA A 181 -4.00 -12.53 6.78
C ALA A 181 -5.49 -12.38 6.38
N ASP A 182 -6.15 -11.31 6.80
CA ASP A 182 -7.53 -10.98 6.42
C ASP A 182 -7.61 -10.06 5.19
N TYR A 183 -6.51 -9.94 4.42
CA TYR A 183 -6.39 -8.98 3.34
C TYR A 183 -6.31 -9.59 1.94
N ASP A 184 -6.97 -8.95 0.98
CA ASP A 184 -6.96 -9.31 -0.44
C ASP A 184 -6.21 -8.24 -1.26
N VAL A 185 -4.95 -8.53 -1.59
CA VAL A 185 -4.08 -7.67 -2.39
C VAL A 185 -4.33 -7.91 -3.87
N PHE A 186 -4.83 -6.88 -4.56
CA PHE A 186 -5.18 -6.91 -5.98
C PHE A 186 -4.15 -6.21 -6.85
N MET A 187 -3.68 -6.94 -7.86
CA MET A 187 -2.69 -6.51 -8.83
C MET A 187 -3.19 -6.82 -10.24
N ILE A 188 -2.71 -6.08 -11.23
CA ILE A 188 -2.91 -6.43 -12.64
C ILE A 188 -1.53 -6.54 -13.30
N TYR A 189 -1.29 -7.65 -13.98
CA TYR A 189 -0.06 -7.90 -14.72
C TYR A 189 -0.32 -7.86 -16.22
N LEU A 190 0.64 -7.33 -16.97
CA LEU A 190 0.68 -7.46 -18.42
C LEU A 190 1.73 -8.50 -18.79
N VAL A 191 1.26 -9.59 -19.40
CA VAL A 191 2.06 -10.79 -19.65
C VAL A 191 2.22 -11.00 -21.15
N ASN A 192 3.44 -11.26 -21.62
CA ASN A 192 3.68 -11.54 -23.03
C ASN A 192 3.34 -13.01 -23.39
N GLU A 193 3.46 -13.36 -24.67
CA GLU A 193 3.13 -14.72 -25.14
C GLU A 193 4.06 -15.83 -24.58
N GLN A 194 5.20 -15.46 -23.99
CA GLN A 194 6.13 -16.39 -23.33
C GLN A 194 5.82 -16.57 -21.84
N GLY A 195 4.81 -15.89 -21.29
CA GLY A 195 4.50 -15.92 -19.86
C GLY A 195 5.33 -14.96 -19.00
N ASN A 196 6.14 -14.10 -19.61
CA ASN A 196 6.94 -13.11 -18.89
C ASN A 196 6.10 -11.87 -18.57
N ILE A 197 6.29 -11.35 -17.35
CA ILE A 197 5.67 -10.10 -16.90
C ILE A 197 6.44 -8.93 -17.53
N VAL A 198 5.72 -8.11 -18.29
CA VAL A 198 6.26 -6.89 -18.94
C VAL A 198 5.95 -5.65 -18.11
N TRP A 199 4.83 -5.66 -17.39
CA TRP A 199 4.40 -4.55 -16.55
C TRP A 199 3.46 -5.02 -15.44
N SER A 200 3.41 -4.28 -14.33
CA SER A 200 2.43 -4.49 -13.25
C SER A 200 1.77 -3.17 -12.86
N LEU A 201 0.51 -3.24 -12.44
CA LEU A 201 -0.32 -2.11 -12.03
C LEU A 201 -0.85 -2.37 -10.61
N GLN A 202 -1.03 -1.30 -9.84
CA GLN A 202 -1.45 -1.33 -8.44
C GLN A 202 -2.75 -0.51 -8.22
N PRO A 203 -3.92 -0.98 -8.70
CA PRO A 203 -5.13 -0.16 -8.75
C PRO A 203 -5.71 0.20 -7.37
N MET A 204 -5.33 -0.54 -6.32
CA MET A 204 -5.83 -0.32 -4.97
C MET A 204 -5.31 0.96 -4.30
N GLY A 205 -4.11 1.42 -4.66
CA GLY A 205 -3.44 2.49 -3.89
C GLY A 205 -3.46 2.21 -2.38
N GLU A 206 -4.02 3.16 -1.63
CA GLU A 206 -4.12 3.13 -0.15
C GLU A 206 -5.26 2.27 0.41
N TYR A 207 -6.13 1.68 -0.43
CA TYR A 207 -7.17 0.78 0.08
C TYR A 207 -6.59 -0.51 0.64
N ASP A 208 -7.28 -1.08 1.61
CA ASP A 208 -6.84 -2.28 2.30
C ASP A 208 -7.16 -3.54 1.49
N ASN A 209 -8.35 -3.64 0.91
CA ASN A 209 -8.83 -4.86 0.23
C ASN A 209 -9.55 -4.61 -1.09
N LEU A 210 -9.45 -5.57 -2.00
CA LEU A 210 -10.41 -5.70 -3.11
C LEU A 210 -11.71 -6.34 -2.61
N TYR A 211 -12.81 -5.59 -2.67
CA TYR A 211 -14.14 -6.12 -2.37
C TYR A 211 -14.77 -6.76 -3.61
N ALA A 212 -14.72 -6.08 -4.77
CA ALA A 212 -15.21 -6.62 -6.04
C ALA A 212 -14.58 -5.92 -7.24
N LEU A 213 -14.10 -6.66 -8.23
CA LEU A 213 -13.69 -6.08 -9.51
C LEU A 213 -14.92 -5.87 -10.40
N LYS A 214 -15.24 -4.60 -10.73
CA LYS A 214 -16.35 -4.27 -11.65
C LYS A 214 -15.94 -4.45 -13.11
N GLY A 215 -14.68 -4.14 -13.45
CA GLY A 215 -14.14 -4.46 -14.77
C GLY A 215 -12.80 -3.77 -15.08
N ILE A 216 -12.21 -4.18 -16.20
CA ILE A 216 -11.02 -3.56 -16.79
C ILE A 216 -11.31 -3.25 -18.25
N ASN A 217 -11.11 -2.01 -18.67
CA ASN A 217 -11.25 -1.57 -20.06
C ASN A 217 -9.91 -1.13 -20.62
N CYS A 218 -9.62 -1.48 -21.88
CA CYS A 218 -8.42 -1.03 -22.58
C CYS A 218 -8.83 -0.22 -23.82
N ARG A 219 -8.69 1.10 -23.77
CA ARG A 219 -9.11 2.03 -24.83
C ARG A 219 -8.30 3.31 -24.74
N ASP A 220 -8.17 4.01 -25.85
CA ASP A 220 -7.61 5.37 -25.90
C ASP A 220 -8.53 6.34 -25.14
N ILE A 221 -8.03 6.86 -24.02
CA ILE A 221 -8.74 7.78 -23.13
C ILE A 221 -8.33 9.23 -23.41
N ASP A 222 -7.04 9.50 -23.64
CA ASP A 222 -6.51 10.87 -23.77
C ASP A 222 -6.41 11.40 -25.21
N GLY A 223 -6.67 10.57 -26.22
CA GLY A 223 -6.64 10.97 -27.62
C GLY A 223 -5.27 10.90 -28.27
N ASP A 224 -4.28 10.29 -27.62
CA ASP A 224 -2.93 10.14 -28.17
C ASP A 224 -2.79 8.97 -29.16
N GLY A 225 -3.87 8.18 -29.35
CA GLY A 225 -3.93 7.02 -30.23
C GLY A 225 -3.36 5.74 -29.62
N LEU A 226 -2.97 5.75 -28.35
CA LEU A 226 -2.48 4.60 -27.60
C LEU A 226 -3.59 4.05 -26.70
N LYS A 227 -3.62 2.73 -26.47
CA LYS A 227 -4.61 2.15 -25.55
C LYS A 227 -4.17 2.30 -24.10
N ASP A 228 -4.98 3.01 -23.33
CA ASP A 228 -4.86 3.14 -21.89
C ASP A 228 -5.63 2.02 -21.18
N ILE A 229 -5.42 1.89 -19.87
CA ILE A 229 -6.10 0.90 -19.04
C ILE A 229 -6.93 1.62 -17.98
N VAL A 230 -8.24 1.37 -17.97
CA VAL A 230 -9.18 1.83 -16.96
C VAL A 230 -9.61 0.65 -16.11
N VAL A 231 -9.46 0.77 -14.80
CA VAL A 231 -9.84 -0.24 -13.81
C VAL A 231 -10.94 0.35 -12.94
N LEU A 232 -12.07 -0.34 -12.81
CA LEU A 232 -13.15 0.05 -11.90
C LEU A 232 -13.40 -1.11 -10.93
N ALA A 233 -13.40 -0.81 -9.64
CA ALA A 233 -13.60 -1.82 -8.59
C ALA A 233 -14.23 -1.21 -7.35
N ARG A 234 -14.69 -2.09 -6.46
CA ARG A 234 -15.05 -1.77 -5.08
C ARG A 234 -13.90 -2.19 -4.21
N TYR A 235 -13.44 -1.27 -3.37
CA TYR A 235 -12.40 -1.53 -2.39
C TYR A 235 -12.97 -1.35 -0.99
N SER A 236 -12.31 -1.94 0.00
CA SER A 236 -12.58 -1.66 1.40
C SER A 236 -11.36 -1.14 2.14
N TYR A 237 -11.63 -0.38 3.19
CA TYR A 237 -10.63 0.10 4.13
C TYR A 237 -11.24 0.25 5.52
N GLU A 238 -10.38 0.26 6.53
CA GLU A 238 -10.80 0.48 7.91
C GLU A 238 -10.95 1.98 8.21
N GLY A 239 -12.17 2.38 8.62
CA GLY A 239 -12.47 3.73 9.07
C GLY A 239 -11.98 4.01 10.50
N SER A 240 -12.04 5.27 10.94
CA SER A 240 -11.56 5.71 12.27
C SER A 240 -12.23 5.04 13.47
N GLY A 241 -13.34 4.32 13.26
CA GLY A 241 -14.08 3.58 14.28
C GLY A 241 -13.97 2.04 14.18
N HIS A 242 -12.99 1.51 13.44
CA HIS A 242 -12.91 0.07 13.09
C HIS A 242 -14.12 -0.41 12.26
N GLU A 243 -14.75 0.52 11.55
CA GLU A 243 -15.82 0.21 10.62
C GLU A 243 -15.23 -0.17 9.25
N LEU A 244 -15.73 -1.25 8.66
CA LEU A 244 -15.39 -1.62 7.29
C LEU A 244 -16.15 -0.72 6.33
N ILE A 245 -15.44 0.19 5.67
CA ILE A 245 -16.03 1.06 4.65
C ILE A 245 -15.76 0.44 3.28
N VAL A 246 -16.81 0.20 2.50
CA VAL A 246 -16.72 -0.28 1.12
C VAL A 246 -17.14 0.84 0.19
N LYS A 247 -16.34 1.13 -0.84
CA LYS A 247 -16.70 2.11 -1.88
C LYS A 247 -16.14 1.74 -3.24
N SER A 248 -16.86 2.15 -4.29
CA SER A 248 -16.33 2.13 -5.65
C SER A 248 -15.24 3.18 -5.83
N ASP A 249 -14.18 2.80 -6.54
CA ASP A 249 -13.15 3.70 -7.03
C ASP A 249 -12.59 3.14 -8.35
N TYR A 250 -11.85 3.97 -9.08
CA TYR A 250 -11.24 3.58 -10.35
C TYR A 250 -9.77 3.97 -10.41
N SER A 251 -9.05 3.48 -11.42
CA SER A 251 -7.70 3.93 -11.75
C SER A 251 -7.57 3.98 -13.27
N ILE A 252 -6.86 4.99 -13.78
CA ILE A 252 -6.53 5.11 -15.20
C ILE A 252 -5.02 5.07 -15.34
N TYR A 253 -4.54 4.31 -16.31
CA TYR A 253 -3.12 4.17 -16.63
C TYR A 253 -2.92 4.49 -18.10
N TYR A 254 -2.27 5.61 -18.38
CA TYR A 254 -1.99 6.05 -19.75
C TYR A 254 -0.80 5.31 -20.33
N GLN A 255 -0.93 4.80 -21.56
CA GLN A 255 0.18 4.14 -22.22
C GLN A 255 1.29 5.15 -22.56
N ARG A 256 2.53 4.74 -22.33
CA ARG A 256 3.75 5.45 -22.71
C ARG A 256 4.69 4.51 -23.47
N THR A 257 5.76 5.05 -24.05
CA THR A 257 6.69 4.29 -24.93
C THR A 257 7.23 2.99 -24.30
N GLY A 258 7.44 2.96 -22.98
CA GLY A 258 8.01 1.82 -22.27
C GLY A 258 7.16 1.26 -21.13
N GLY A 259 5.87 1.61 -21.06
CA GLY A 259 5.03 1.21 -19.93
C GLY A 259 3.79 2.06 -19.78
N PHE A 260 3.37 2.30 -18.54
CA PHE A 260 2.17 3.08 -18.22
C PHE A 260 2.43 4.12 -17.13
N SER A 261 1.73 5.25 -17.19
CA SER A 261 1.72 6.27 -16.15
C SER A 261 0.33 6.37 -15.53
N ALA A 262 0.23 6.28 -14.20
CA ALA A 262 -1.04 6.43 -13.49
C ALA A 262 -1.57 7.88 -13.59
N ASP A 263 -2.87 8.01 -13.85
CA ASP A 263 -3.59 9.27 -13.75
C ASP A 263 -3.66 9.74 -12.29
N THR A 264 -3.53 11.04 -12.08
CA THR A 264 -3.67 11.65 -10.74
C THR A 264 -4.64 12.83 -10.70
N GLU A 265 -5.25 13.18 -11.84
CA GLU A 265 -5.97 14.44 -12.02
C GLU A 265 -7.48 14.22 -12.21
N ILE A 266 -7.90 13.24 -13.02
CA ILE A 266 -9.31 13.07 -13.40
C ILE A 266 -10.18 12.79 -12.18
N LYS A 267 -9.67 12.05 -11.18
CA LYS A 267 -10.40 11.74 -9.95
C LYS A 267 -10.90 12.98 -9.21
N GLY A 268 -10.17 14.10 -9.29
CA GLY A 268 -10.61 15.37 -8.69
C GLY A 268 -11.82 15.98 -9.38
N SER A 269 -12.06 15.63 -10.65
CA SER A 269 -13.18 16.13 -11.46
C SER A 269 -14.39 15.19 -11.43
N TYR A 270 -14.15 13.87 -11.37
CA TYR A 270 -15.20 12.85 -11.48
C TYR A 270 -15.07 11.78 -10.39
N PRO A 271 -15.62 12.03 -9.18
CA PRO A 271 -15.78 10.96 -8.21
C PRO A 271 -16.81 9.95 -8.74
N VAL A 272 -16.54 8.66 -8.52
CA VAL A 272 -17.49 7.58 -8.81
C VAL A 272 -18.29 7.21 -7.56
N ASN A 273 -19.47 6.67 -7.78
CA ASN A 273 -20.33 6.06 -6.77
C ASN A 273 -20.58 4.57 -7.09
N ASP A 274 -21.36 3.91 -6.24
CA ASP A 274 -21.58 2.47 -6.33
C ASP A 274 -22.44 2.03 -7.53
N GLU A 275 -23.22 2.94 -8.12
CA GLU A 275 -24.05 2.67 -9.30
C GLU A 275 -23.33 2.95 -10.63
N ASP A 276 -22.21 3.70 -10.60
CA ASP A 276 -21.45 4.01 -11.82
C ASP A 276 -20.95 2.72 -12.51
N THR A 277 -21.11 2.71 -13.82
CA THR A 277 -20.70 1.63 -14.71
C THR A 277 -19.36 1.92 -15.39
N MET A 278 -18.72 0.88 -15.93
CA MET A 278 -17.47 1.03 -16.69
C MET A 278 -17.66 1.88 -17.95
N GLU A 279 -18.82 1.78 -18.61
CA GLU A 279 -19.11 2.53 -19.84
C GLU A 279 -19.20 4.03 -19.56
N GLU A 280 -20.00 4.42 -18.57
CA GLU A 280 -20.13 5.82 -18.14
C GLU A 280 -18.79 6.40 -17.67
N LEU A 281 -17.98 5.61 -16.95
CA LEU A 281 -16.66 6.04 -16.52
C LEU A 281 -15.74 6.33 -17.73
N VAL A 282 -15.70 5.43 -18.71
CA VAL A 282 -14.88 5.60 -19.92
C VAL A 282 -15.34 6.82 -20.72
N GLU A 283 -16.65 7.06 -20.83
CA GLU A 283 -17.18 8.25 -21.50
C GLU A 283 -16.79 9.54 -20.78
N LYS A 284 -16.96 9.60 -19.45
CA LYS A 284 -16.56 10.76 -18.62
C LYS A 284 -15.05 11.01 -18.72
N ALA A 285 -14.24 9.96 -18.65
CA ALA A 285 -12.79 10.06 -18.74
C ALA A 285 -12.34 10.58 -20.13
N ARG A 286 -12.98 10.13 -21.21
CA ARG A 286 -12.70 10.66 -22.56
C ARG A 286 -13.19 12.10 -22.72
N ALA A 287 -14.35 12.44 -22.16
CA ALA A 287 -14.88 13.80 -22.19
C ALA A 287 -13.96 14.80 -21.47
N TYR A 288 -13.28 14.38 -20.40
CA TYR A 288 -12.24 15.18 -19.72
C TYR A 288 -11.14 15.62 -20.69
N TRP A 289 -10.70 14.71 -21.57
CA TRP A 289 -9.70 14.99 -22.61
C TRP A 289 -10.27 15.63 -23.88
N GLY A 290 -11.53 16.07 -23.86
CA GLY A 290 -12.15 16.82 -24.96
C GLY A 290 -12.70 15.94 -26.10
N TRP A 291 -12.80 14.62 -25.90
CA TRP A 291 -13.54 13.78 -26.84
C TRP A 291 -15.02 14.18 -26.84
N LYS A 292 -15.62 14.32 -28.02
CA LYS A 292 -17.07 14.51 -28.14
C LYS A 292 -17.75 13.17 -27.87
N SER A 293 -18.76 13.16 -27.02
CA SER A 293 -19.66 12.01 -26.87
C SER A 293 -20.24 11.67 -28.24
N GLU A 294 -20.07 10.42 -28.66
CA GLU A 294 -20.76 9.88 -29.82
C GLU A 294 -22.26 9.85 -29.45
N LYS A 295 -23.01 10.83 -29.95
CA LYS A 295 -24.47 10.87 -29.83
C LYS A 295 -25.13 9.83 -30.72
#